data_AF-A0A1I7V9Z1-F1
#
_entry.id   AF-A0A1I7V9Z1-F1
#
_cell.length_a   1.000
_cell.length_b   1.000
_cell.length_c   1.000
_cell.angle_alpha   90.00
_cell.angle_beta   90.00
_cell.angle_gamma   90.00
#
_symmetry.space_group_name_H-M   'P 1'
#
loop_
_entity.id
_entity.type
_entity.pdbx_description
1 polymer ?
#
loop_
_entity_poly.entity_id
_entity_poly.type
_entity_poly.pdbx_seq_one_letter_code
_entity_poly.pdbx_strand_id
1 'polypeptide(L)'
;MTKWKEDEKPEKYGILVNAGHKFRGDIIVTLYEKEFGLYPYYHNFSDLTSAVNGGIPQRANLSAHLSKVRSDIEKEIPNKDFDGLAIIDYEEWRPLWEHNWYTKRIYRNASLAYVEEQYKKTEKL
;
A
#
# COMPACT_ATOMS: atom_id res chain seq x y z
N MET A 1 -11.41 -0.40 -27.40
CA MET A 1 -11.35 -1.78 -26.87
C MET A 1 -10.64 -2.64 -27.90
N THR A 2 -9.49 -3.18 -27.54
CA THR A 2 -8.71 -4.08 -28.39
C THR A 2 -9.51 -5.36 -28.58
N LYS A 3 -9.83 -5.70 -29.84
CA LYS A 3 -10.52 -6.95 -30.17
C LYS A 3 -9.46 -8.06 -30.18
N TRP A 4 -9.35 -8.78 -29.07
CA TRP A 4 -8.56 -10.01 -29.00
C TRP A 4 -9.08 -11.03 -30.02
N LYS A 5 -8.17 -11.75 -30.68
CA LYS A 5 -8.54 -12.97 -31.39
C LYS A 5 -8.89 -14.06 -30.36
N GLU A 6 -9.68 -15.04 -30.78
CA GLU A 6 -10.16 -16.09 -29.87
C GLU A 6 -9.01 -16.91 -29.26
N ASP A 7 -7.92 -17.09 -29.99
CA ASP A 7 -6.71 -17.79 -29.55
C ASP A 7 -5.81 -16.98 -28.61
N GLU A 8 -6.02 -15.67 -28.50
CA GLU A 8 -5.27 -14.78 -27.62
C GLU A 8 -5.98 -14.57 -26.27
N LYS A 9 -7.22 -15.06 -26.13
CA LYS A 9 -8.01 -14.92 -24.91
C LYS A 9 -7.47 -15.82 -23.79
N PRO A 10 -7.11 -15.28 -22.61
CA PRO A 10 -6.63 -16.06 -21.47
C PRO A 10 -7.64 -17.14 -21.02
N GLU A 11 -8.94 -16.90 -21.19
CA GLU A 11 -10.01 -17.83 -20.84
C GLU A 11 -9.89 -19.16 -21.59
N LYS A 12 -9.36 -19.15 -22.83
CA LYS A 12 -9.10 -20.36 -23.62
C LYS A 12 -8.13 -21.31 -22.94
N TYR A 13 -7.27 -20.78 -22.08
CA TYR A 13 -6.24 -21.52 -21.35
C TYR A 13 -6.65 -21.79 -19.89
N GLY A 14 -7.92 -21.58 -19.52
CA GLY A 14 -8.42 -21.81 -18.17
C GLY A 14 -8.00 -20.74 -17.16
N ILE A 15 -7.47 -19.61 -17.62
CA ILE A 15 -7.12 -18.48 -16.75
C ILE A 15 -8.42 -17.73 -16.43
N LEU A 16 -8.68 -17.55 -15.14
CA LEU A 16 -9.81 -16.75 -14.67
C LEU A 16 -9.53 -15.27 -14.93
N VAL A 17 -10.54 -14.57 -15.45
CA VAL A 17 -10.47 -13.13 -15.71
C VAL A 17 -11.69 -12.43 -15.14
N ASN A 18 -11.49 -11.20 -14.68
CA ASN A 18 -12.59 -10.33 -14.31
C ASN A 18 -13.57 -10.14 -15.47
N ALA A 19 -14.86 -10.07 -15.15
CA ALA A 19 -15.93 -9.80 -16.09
C ALA A 19 -15.64 -8.51 -16.88
N GLY A 20 -15.68 -8.62 -18.21
CA GLY A 20 -15.37 -7.52 -19.12
C GLY A 20 -13.90 -7.08 -19.11
N HIS A 21 -12.99 -7.94 -18.64
CA HIS A 21 -11.55 -7.69 -18.53
C HIS A 21 -11.21 -6.43 -17.72
N LYS A 22 -12.04 -6.13 -16.71
CA LYS A 22 -11.81 -5.01 -15.81
C LYS A 22 -10.54 -5.27 -14.99
N PHE A 23 -9.77 -4.21 -14.75
CA PHE A 23 -8.58 -4.30 -13.90
C PHE A 23 -8.93 -4.67 -12.46
N ARG A 24 -10.05 -4.14 -11.94
CA ARG A 24 -10.65 -4.52 -10.65
C ARG A 24 -12.04 -5.08 -10.91
N GLY A 25 -12.29 -6.31 -10.50
CA GLY A 25 -13.53 -7.02 -10.80
C GLY A 25 -13.84 -8.12 -9.81
N ASP A 26 -14.64 -9.07 -10.26
CA ASP A 26 -15.22 -10.17 -9.51
C ASP A 26 -14.25 -11.32 -9.18
N ILE A 27 -13.20 -11.51 -9.98
CA ILE A 27 -12.20 -12.57 -9.77
C ILE A 27 -11.01 -12.07 -8.93
N ILE A 28 -10.50 -10.87 -9.25
CA ILE A 28 -9.29 -10.33 -8.63
C ILE A 28 -9.33 -8.80 -8.57
N VAL A 29 -8.85 -8.26 -7.46
CA VAL A 29 -8.68 -6.82 -7.22
C VAL A 29 -7.33 -6.57 -6.56
N THR A 30 -6.48 -5.75 -7.19
CA THR A 30 -5.24 -5.27 -6.57
C THR A 30 -5.41 -3.83 -6.06
N LEU A 31 -5.05 -3.64 -4.80
CA LEU A 31 -5.14 -2.40 -4.04
C LEU A 31 -3.73 -1.85 -3.80
N TYR A 32 -3.35 -0.86 -4.59
CA TYR A 32 -2.00 -0.31 -4.58
C TYR A 32 -1.79 0.70 -3.45
N GLU A 33 -0.59 0.68 -2.86
CA GLU A 33 -0.16 1.52 -1.74
C GLU A 33 -0.45 3.02 -1.82
N LYS A 34 -0.44 3.61 -3.03
CA LYS A 34 -0.71 5.05 -3.22
C LYS A 34 -2.20 5.38 -3.32
N GLU A 35 -3.04 4.39 -3.57
CA GLU A 35 -4.48 4.54 -3.78
C GLU A 35 -5.32 3.93 -2.65
N PHE A 36 -4.70 3.11 -1.80
CA PHE A 36 -5.37 2.32 -0.77
C PHE A 36 -4.93 2.74 0.64
N GLY A 37 -5.84 3.36 1.39
CA GLY A 37 -5.56 3.84 2.74
C GLY A 37 -4.68 5.10 2.77
N LEU A 38 -4.16 5.41 3.96
CA LEU A 38 -3.14 6.46 4.15
C LEU A 38 -1.81 5.81 4.51
N TYR A 39 -1.26 5.01 3.60
CA TYR A 39 -0.02 4.29 3.83
C TYR A 39 1.16 5.26 4.00
N PRO A 40 1.99 5.13 5.05
CA PRO A 40 3.15 5.98 5.25
C PRO A 40 4.33 5.52 4.40
N TYR A 41 4.98 6.44 3.69
CA TYR A 41 6.16 6.13 2.88
C TYR A 41 7.00 7.38 2.58
N TYR A 42 8.15 7.18 1.94
CA TYR A 42 8.97 8.26 1.39
C TYR A 42 8.94 8.20 -0.14
N HIS A 43 8.49 9.27 -0.80
CA HIS A 43 8.53 9.32 -2.27
C HIS A 43 9.94 9.48 -2.84
N ASN A 44 10.93 9.82 -2.00
CA ASN A 44 12.36 9.83 -2.31
C ASN A 44 13.15 9.17 -1.16
N PHE A 45 13.71 7.98 -1.41
CA PHE A 45 14.46 7.22 -0.40
C PHE A 45 15.76 7.88 0.09
N SER A 46 16.17 9.01 -0.48
CA SER A 46 17.34 9.78 -0.05
C SER A 46 16.98 11.04 0.73
N ASP A 47 15.70 11.35 0.91
CA ASP A 47 15.23 12.61 1.50
C ASP A 47 14.15 12.38 2.56
N LEU A 48 14.51 12.61 3.83
CA LEU A 48 13.58 12.47 4.96
C LEU A 48 12.45 13.51 4.94
N THR A 49 12.57 14.60 4.18
CA THR A 49 11.50 15.59 4.03
C THR A 49 10.43 15.12 3.05
N SER A 50 10.71 14.08 2.26
CA SER A 50 9.78 13.48 1.29
C SER A 50 8.69 12.60 1.92
N ALA A 51 8.50 12.70 3.24
CA ALA A 51 7.59 11.85 4.00
C ALA A 51 6.13 12.09 3.59
N VAL A 52 5.43 11.00 3.30
CA VAL A 52 3.99 10.98 3.06
C VAL A 52 3.33 10.24 4.22
N ASN A 53 2.21 10.78 4.74
CA ASN A 53 1.49 10.23 5.90
C ASN A 53 2.36 9.94 7.13
N GLY A 54 3.41 10.73 7.35
CA GLY A 54 4.36 10.57 8.46
C GLY A 54 5.59 9.72 8.14
N GLY A 55 5.67 9.12 6.94
CA GLY A 55 6.85 8.42 6.40
C GLY A 55 7.12 7.04 7.00
N ILE A 56 6.89 6.87 8.30
CA ILE A 56 7.11 5.63 9.06
C ILE A 56 5.83 5.25 9.83
N PRO A 57 5.55 3.95 10.03
CA PRO A 57 4.29 3.49 10.65
C PRO A 57 4.05 4.08 12.05
N GLN A 58 5.08 4.27 12.85
CA GLN A 58 4.97 4.84 14.20
C GLN A 58 4.61 6.33 14.23
N ARG A 59 4.69 7.05 13.11
CA ARG A 59 4.27 8.46 12.98
C ARG A 59 2.94 8.61 12.23
N ALA A 60 2.38 7.52 11.71
CA ALA A 60 1.15 7.55 10.95
C ALA A 60 -0.07 7.64 11.87
N ASN A 61 -1.12 8.32 11.41
CA ASN A 61 -2.41 8.31 12.09
C ASN A 61 -3.21 7.06 11.70
N LEU A 62 -3.16 6.03 12.55
CA LEU A 62 -3.80 4.75 12.31
C LEU A 62 -5.32 4.86 12.13
N SER A 63 -6.01 5.68 12.93
CA SER A 63 -7.46 5.84 12.84
C SER A 63 -7.88 6.47 11.50
N ALA A 64 -7.12 7.45 11.02
CA ALA A 64 -7.37 8.06 9.72
C ALA A 64 -7.08 7.06 8.57
N HIS A 65 -6.00 6.30 8.68
CA HIS A 65 -5.66 5.23 7.73
C HIS A 65 -6.79 4.20 7.61
N LEU A 66 -7.27 3.66 8.74
CA LEU A 66 -8.33 2.65 8.77
C LEU A 66 -9.67 3.20 8.23
N SER A 67 -9.98 4.47 8.51
CA SER A 67 -11.15 5.13 7.95
C SER A 67 -11.07 5.22 6.41
N LYS A 68 -9.90 5.58 5.89
CA LYS A 68 -9.65 5.63 4.44
C LYS A 68 -9.68 4.24 3.80
N VAL A 69 -9.06 3.24 4.43
CA VAL A 69 -9.10 1.84 3.99
C VAL A 69 -10.54 1.35 3.86
N ARG A 70 -11.41 1.61 4.85
CA ARG A 70 -12.83 1.22 4.75
C ARG A 70 -13.50 1.85 3.53
N SER A 71 -13.35 3.16 3.35
CA SER A 71 -13.93 3.86 2.20
C SER A 71 -13.38 3.36 0.87
N ASP A 72 -12.09 2.97 0.81
CA ASP A 72 -11.47 2.46 -0.41
C ASP A 72 -11.93 1.05 -0.74
N ILE A 73 -12.12 0.19 0.26
CA ILE A 73 -12.72 -1.14 0.06
C ILE A 73 -14.13 -0.99 -0.51
N GLU A 74 -14.97 -0.14 0.10
CA GLU A 74 -16.36 0.08 -0.37
C GLU A 74 -16.42 0.60 -1.81
N LYS A 75 -15.43 1.41 -2.22
CA LYS A 75 -15.33 1.98 -3.56
C LYS A 75 -14.81 0.96 -4.58
N GLU A 76 -13.72 0.28 -4.28
CA GLU A 76 -13.02 -0.60 -5.24
C GLU A 76 -13.61 -2.02 -5.27
N ILE A 77 -14.27 -2.46 -4.18
CA ILE A 77 -14.94 -3.76 -4.03
C ILE A 77 -16.39 -3.52 -3.56
N PRO A 78 -17.27 -3.00 -4.43
CA PRO A 78 -18.64 -2.65 -4.04
C PRO A 78 -19.54 -3.86 -3.76
N ASN A 79 -19.17 -5.05 -4.25
CA ASN A 79 -19.88 -6.28 -3.93
C ASN A 79 -19.55 -6.70 -2.49
N LYS A 80 -20.55 -6.68 -1.60
CA LYS A 80 -20.37 -7.09 -0.19
C LYS A 80 -20.17 -8.60 -0.03
N ASP A 81 -20.59 -9.38 -1.01
CA ASP A 81 -20.43 -10.83 -1.08
C ASP A 81 -19.25 -11.21 -1.99
N PHE A 82 -18.25 -10.33 -2.12
CA PHE A 82 -17.05 -10.60 -2.92
C PHE A 82 -16.30 -11.82 -2.37
N ASP A 83 -16.10 -12.81 -3.23
CA ASP A 83 -15.45 -14.09 -2.94
C ASP A 83 -14.18 -14.32 -3.78
N GLY A 84 -13.78 -13.32 -4.57
CA GLY A 84 -12.54 -13.30 -5.34
C GLY A 84 -11.30 -12.97 -4.50
N LEU A 85 -10.16 -12.77 -5.18
CA LEU A 85 -8.89 -12.47 -4.54
C LEU A 85 -8.68 -10.95 -4.40
N ALA A 86 -8.59 -10.46 -3.16
CA ALA A 86 -8.19 -9.09 -2.86
C ALA A 86 -6.71 -9.05 -2.43
N ILE A 87 -5.88 -8.35 -3.20
CA ILE A 87 -4.44 -8.22 -2.96
C ILE A 87 -4.15 -6.80 -2.48
N ILE A 88 -3.54 -6.68 -1.29
CA ILE A 88 -2.96 -5.43 -0.80
C ILE A 88 -1.49 -5.40 -1.21
N ASP A 89 -1.12 -4.42 -2.02
CA ASP A 89 0.22 -4.29 -2.57
C ASP A 89 0.95 -3.12 -1.89
N TYR A 90 1.52 -3.39 -0.72
CA TYR A 90 2.30 -2.45 0.10
C TYR A 90 3.78 -2.86 0.09
N GLU A 91 4.62 -2.05 -0.54
CA GLU A 91 5.99 -2.42 -0.84
C GLU A 91 7.04 -1.48 -0.23
N GLU A 92 6.63 -0.30 0.23
CA GLU A 92 7.57 0.75 0.62
C GLU A 92 8.49 0.38 1.80
N TRP A 93 7.98 -0.26 2.84
CA TRP A 93 8.79 -0.77 3.96
C TRP A 93 8.48 -2.25 4.26
N ARG A 94 9.31 -2.85 5.11
CA ARG A 94 9.09 -4.21 5.62
C ARG A 94 8.78 -4.15 7.12
N PRO A 95 7.85 -4.98 7.63
CA PRO A 95 7.49 -4.97 9.05
C PRO A 95 8.66 -5.41 9.94
N LEU A 96 9.55 -6.25 9.41
CA LEU A 96 10.77 -6.65 10.10
C LEU A 96 11.86 -5.60 9.88
N TRP A 97 12.36 -5.03 10.98
CA TRP A 97 13.39 -3.99 11.01
C TRP A 97 14.60 -4.31 10.10
N GLU A 98 15.14 -5.52 10.24
CA GLU A 98 16.35 -5.97 9.55
C GLU A 98 16.17 -6.05 8.03
N HIS A 99 14.94 -6.24 7.56
CA HIS A 99 14.60 -6.31 6.13
C HIS A 99 14.46 -4.94 5.46
N ASN A 100 14.67 -3.83 6.18
CA ASN A 100 14.73 -2.49 5.61
C ASN A 100 16.19 -2.12 5.24
N TRP A 101 16.75 -2.86 4.29
CA TRP A 101 18.11 -2.67 3.76
C TRP A 101 18.10 -1.92 2.42
N TYR A 102 19.30 -1.63 1.90
CA TYR A 102 19.51 -0.85 0.68
C TYR A 102 18.74 0.50 0.72
N THR A 103 17.95 0.82 -0.31
CA THR A 103 17.14 2.05 -0.38
C THR A 103 16.13 2.17 0.77
N LYS A 104 15.67 1.06 1.34
CA LYS A 104 14.76 1.06 2.49
C LYS A 104 15.47 1.40 3.82
N ARG A 105 16.79 1.65 3.82
CA ARG A 105 17.50 2.15 5.03
C ARG A 105 16.94 3.47 5.54
N ILE A 106 16.29 4.28 4.70
CA ILE A 106 15.62 5.52 5.12
C ILE A 106 14.63 5.26 6.27
N TYR A 107 13.89 4.16 6.25
CA TYR A 107 12.93 3.83 7.31
C TYR A 107 13.60 3.58 8.66
N ARG A 108 14.79 2.96 8.65
CA ARG A 108 15.59 2.79 9.87
C ARG A 108 16.13 4.13 10.36
N ASN A 109 16.71 4.93 9.48
CA ASN A 109 17.24 6.25 9.82
C ASN A 109 16.16 7.19 10.37
N ALA A 110 14.99 7.22 9.73
CA ALA A 110 13.82 7.98 10.17
C ALA A 110 13.33 7.54 11.55
N SER A 111 13.29 6.23 11.80
CA SER A 111 12.88 5.67 13.09
C SER A 111 13.84 6.06 14.21
N LEU A 112 15.15 5.99 13.97
CA LEU A 112 16.17 6.42 14.93
C LEU A 112 16.08 7.92 15.21
N ALA A 113 16.01 8.74 14.16
CA ALA A 113 15.87 10.19 14.28
C ALA A 113 14.59 10.58 15.06
N TYR A 114 13.49 9.86 14.85
CA TYR A 114 12.25 10.10 15.58
C TYR A 114 12.41 9.84 17.09
N VAL A 115 13.08 8.74 17.46
CA VAL A 115 13.36 8.42 18.86
C VAL A 115 14.27 9.48 19.48
N GLU A 116 15.35 9.87 18.81
CA GLU A 116 16.24 10.95 19.29
C GLU A 116 15.51 12.28 19.51
N GLU A 117 14.57 12.63 18.62
CA GLU A 117 13.74 13.83 18.75
C GLU A 117 12.87 13.75 20.01
N GLN A 118 12.26 12.59 20.29
CA GLN A 118 11.45 12.41 21.51
C GLN A 118 12.32 12.53 22.77
N TYR A 119 13.48 11.87 22.82
CA TYR A 119 14.38 11.95 23.98
C TYR A 119 14.83 13.38 24.28
N LYS A 120 15.25 14.14 23.26
CA LYS A 120 15.67 15.55 23.44
C LYS A 120 14.54 16.45 23.91
N LYS A 121 13.28 16.13 23.61
CA LYS A 121 12.12 16.86 24.13
C LYS A 121 11.89 16.54 25.61
N THR A 122 12.10 15.30 26.02
CA THR A 122 11.93 14.88 27.41
C THR A 122 13.00 15.44 28.34
N GLU A 123 14.24 15.63 27.90
CA GLU A 123 15.33 16.24 28.70
C GLU A 123 15.21 17.77 28.88
N LYS A 124 14.29 18.43 28.16
CA LYS A 124 14.06 19.88 28.22
C LYS A 124 12.86 20.28 29.09
N LEU A 125 12.24 19.31 29.78
CA LEU A 125 11.17 19.50 30.77
C LEU A 125 11.74 19.32 32.18
#